data_AF-A0A838K7B0-F1
#
_entry.id   AF-A0A838K7B0-F1
#
_cell.length_a   1.000
_cell.length_b   1.000
_cell.length_c   1.000
_cell.angle_alpha   90.00
_cell.angle_beta   90.00
_cell.angle_gamma   90.00
#
_symmetry.space_group_name_H-M   'P 1'
#
loop_
_entity.id
_entity.type
_entity.pdbx_description
1 polymer ?
#
loop_
_entity_poly.entity_id
_entity_poly.type
_entity_poly.pdbx_seq_one_letter_code
_entity_poly.pdbx_strand_id
1 'polypeptide(L)'
;MPRQNLALNVGESFQTALDGFFGFLPKLLGFLLILLIGYIVARVVSTIIAKLLEKLGVDRTLHNSDANQYVERVVPGASPSAAIATLVFYLIFVFFLFTAIGTLEIPALTDFMNDVLAYLPNIIVAIVIFVLAAAISGVIAAGVAKLLGDTPTGKIVATVLPAIIMVIAFFMILEQL
;
A
#
# COMPACT_ATOMS: atom_id res chain seq x y z
N MET A 1 -17.56 -42.73 -43.67
CA MET A 1 -17.44 -41.28 -43.89
C MET A 1 -16.94 -40.50 -42.64
N PRO A 2 -15.76 -40.80 -42.02
CA PRO A 2 -15.28 -40.06 -40.84
C PRO A 2 -14.19 -38.98 -41.09
N ARG A 3 -13.61 -38.88 -42.29
CA ARG A 3 -12.47 -37.96 -42.56
C ARG A 3 -12.88 -36.52 -42.91
N GLN A 4 -14.12 -36.27 -43.33
CA GLN A 4 -14.60 -34.90 -43.61
C GLN A 4 -14.79 -34.06 -42.34
N ASN A 5 -15.06 -34.68 -41.19
CA ASN A 5 -15.26 -33.98 -39.92
C ASN A 5 -13.97 -33.43 -39.29
N LEU A 6 -12.80 -33.96 -39.67
CA LEU A 6 -11.51 -33.52 -39.13
C LEU A 6 -11.01 -32.22 -39.80
N ALA A 7 -11.20 -32.09 -41.12
CA ALA A 7 -10.79 -30.89 -41.85
C ALA A 7 -11.67 -29.67 -41.53
N LEU A 8 -12.97 -29.89 -41.28
CA LEU A 8 -13.89 -28.86 -40.79
C LEU A 8 -13.55 -28.46 -39.34
N ASN A 9 -13.19 -29.42 -38.48
CA ASN A 9 -12.79 -29.15 -37.10
C ASN A 9 -11.53 -28.30 -36.96
N VAL A 10 -10.50 -28.53 -37.80
CA VAL A 10 -9.23 -27.80 -37.69
C VAL A 10 -9.38 -26.34 -38.12
N GLY A 11 -10.12 -26.09 -39.21
CA GLY A 11 -10.43 -24.73 -39.66
C GLY A 11 -11.26 -23.96 -38.63
N GLU A 12 -12.31 -24.57 -38.09
CA GLU A 12 -13.16 -23.96 -37.06
C GLU A 12 -12.42 -23.74 -35.73
N SER A 13 -11.56 -24.68 -35.32
CA SER A 13 -10.71 -24.53 -34.12
C SER A 13 -9.70 -23.40 -34.27
N PHE A 14 -9.12 -23.24 -35.47
CA PHE A 14 -8.20 -22.13 -35.76
C PHE A 14 -8.93 -20.78 -35.78
N GLN A 15 -10.09 -20.71 -36.41
CA GLN A 15 -10.94 -19.51 -36.43
C GLN A 15 -11.33 -19.11 -34.99
N THR A 16 -11.76 -20.06 -34.17
CA THR A 16 -12.14 -19.83 -32.77
C THR A 16 -10.95 -19.39 -31.92
N ALA A 17 -9.75 -19.95 -32.15
CA ALA A 17 -8.53 -19.51 -31.48
C ALA A 17 -8.13 -18.08 -31.90
N LEU A 18 -8.26 -17.72 -33.18
CA LEU A 18 -8.02 -16.36 -33.66
C LEU A 18 -9.03 -15.36 -33.07
N ASP A 19 -10.32 -15.72 -33.07
CA ASP A 19 -11.36 -14.86 -32.50
C ASP A 19 -11.15 -14.65 -31.00
N GLY A 20 -10.74 -15.70 -30.28
CA GLY A 20 -10.31 -15.61 -28.87
C GLY A 20 -9.09 -14.71 -28.66
N PHE A 21 -8.08 -14.80 -29.54
CA PHE A 21 -6.88 -13.97 -29.50
C PHE A 21 -7.21 -12.49 -29.74
N PHE A 22 -7.98 -12.17 -30.78
CA PHE A 22 -8.40 -10.80 -31.07
C PHE A 22 -9.34 -10.25 -29.99
N GLY A 23 -10.17 -11.10 -29.37
CA GLY A 23 -11.00 -10.73 -28.23
C GLY A 23 -10.21 -10.44 -26.94
N PHE A 24 -9.01 -11.01 -26.80
CA PHE A 24 -8.13 -10.78 -25.65
C PHE A 24 -7.36 -9.46 -25.74
N LEU A 25 -7.03 -8.98 -26.94
CA LEU A 25 -6.25 -7.75 -27.16
C LEU A 25 -6.87 -6.51 -26.45
N PRO A 26 -8.17 -6.21 -26.60
CA PRO A 26 -8.81 -5.10 -25.90
C PRO A 26 -8.75 -5.24 -24.37
N LYS A 27 -8.92 -6.46 -23.85
CA LYS A 27 -8.83 -6.74 -22.40
C LYS A 27 -7.41 -6.52 -21.89
N LEU A 28 -6.40 -6.96 -22.64
CA LEU A 28 -4.99 -6.74 -22.32
C LEU A 28 -4.63 -5.25 -22.30
N LEU A 29 -5.16 -4.46 -23.24
CA LEU A 29 -4.99 -3.01 -23.23
C LEU A 29 -5.63 -2.38 -21.98
N GLY A 30 -6.84 -2.82 -21.59
CA GLY A 30 -7.48 -2.41 -20.35
C GLY A 30 -6.64 -2.73 -19.11
N PHE A 31 -6.14 -3.96 -19.01
CA PHE A 31 -5.22 -4.41 -17.96
C PHE A 31 -3.99 -3.50 -17.84
N LEU A 32 -3.32 -3.22 -18.96
CA LEU A 32 -2.12 -2.38 -18.97
C LEU A 32 -2.41 -0.93 -18.59
N LEU A 33 -3.54 -0.38 -19.04
CA LEU A 33 -3.97 0.98 -18.68
C LEU A 33 -4.24 1.10 -17.18
N ILE A 34 -4.93 0.13 -16.58
CA ILE A 34 -5.21 0.13 -15.13
C ILE A 34 -3.92 0.01 -14.34
N LEU A 35 -2.99 -0.87 -14.75
CA LEU A 35 -1.68 -0.98 -14.10
C LEU A 35 -0.88 0.32 -14.16
N LEU A 36 -0.91 1.01 -15.30
CA LEU A 36 -0.24 2.30 -15.45
C LEU A 36 -0.81 3.35 -14.50
N ILE A 37 -2.14 3.46 -14.43
CA ILE A 37 -2.83 4.36 -13.51
C ILE A 37 -2.48 3.99 -12.06
N GLY A 38 -2.54 2.70 -11.73
CA GLY A 38 -2.24 2.19 -10.41
C GLY A 38 -0.83 2.48 -9.94
N TYR A 39 0.16 2.31 -10.81
CA TYR A 39 1.55 2.66 -10.53
C TYR A 39 1.70 4.15 -10.17
N ILE A 40 1.06 5.03 -10.95
CA ILE A 40 1.10 6.48 -10.71
C ILE A 40 0.45 6.82 -9.36
N VAL A 41 -0.75 6.28 -9.09
CA VAL A 41 -1.47 6.51 -7.84
C VAL A 41 -0.66 6.01 -6.63
N ALA A 42 -0.16 4.77 -6.69
CA ALA A 42 0.66 4.18 -5.64
C ALA A 42 1.92 5.04 -5.36
N ARG A 43 2.57 5.54 -6.40
CA ARG A 43 3.75 6.41 -6.28
C ARG A 43 3.42 7.74 -5.62
N VAL A 44 2.31 8.37 -6.00
CA VAL A 44 1.87 9.63 -5.40
C VAL A 44 1.54 9.45 -3.92
N VAL A 45 0.72 8.44 -3.59
CA VAL A 45 0.30 8.19 -2.20
C VAL A 45 1.50 7.84 -1.32
N SER A 46 2.35 6.90 -1.73
CA SER A 46 3.56 6.54 -0.97
C SER A 46 4.48 7.73 -0.71
N THR A 47 4.64 8.63 -1.69
CA THR A 47 5.43 9.86 -1.52
C THR A 47 4.80 10.81 -0.50
N ILE A 48 3.47 10.94 -0.49
CA ILE A 48 2.75 11.74 0.50
C ILE A 48 2.97 11.15 1.91
N ILE A 49 2.81 9.84 2.06
CA ILE A 49 3.02 9.14 3.34
C ILE A 49 4.45 9.31 3.83
N ALA A 50 5.46 9.10 2.99
CA ALA A 50 6.87 9.31 3.34
C ALA A 50 7.10 10.71 3.91
N LYS A 51 6.67 11.75 3.19
CA LYS A 51 6.84 13.15 3.61
C LYS A 51 6.12 13.47 4.91
N LEU A 52 4.96 12.86 5.14
CA LEU A 52 4.24 13.03 6.39
C LEU A 52 5.00 12.36 7.53
N LEU A 53 5.44 11.11 7.38
CA LEU A 53 6.18 10.40 8.44
C LEU A 53 7.52 11.05 8.79
N GLU A 54 8.24 11.56 7.79
CA GLU A 54 9.46 12.36 8.00
C GLU A 54 9.19 13.61 8.83
N LYS A 55 8.15 14.39 8.48
CA LYS A 55 7.77 15.61 9.23
C LYS A 55 7.39 15.33 10.67
N LEU A 56 6.93 14.13 10.96
CA LEU A 56 6.44 13.72 12.27
C LEU A 56 7.53 13.12 13.15
N GLY A 57 8.76 13.09 12.64
CA GLY A 57 9.93 12.71 13.42
C GLY A 57 10.02 11.21 13.70
N VAL A 58 9.30 10.37 12.94
CA VAL A 58 9.39 8.90 13.07
C VAL A 58 10.84 8.42 12.95
N ASP A 59 11.62 9.06 12.09
CA ASP A 59 13.04 8.75 11.87
C ASP A 59 13.96 9.24 13.00
N ARG A 60 13.48 10.18 13.82
CA ARG A 60 14.24 10.80 14.92
C ARG A 60 14.05 10.04 16.23
N THR A 61 12.96 9.30 16.39
CA THR A 61 12.69 8.44 17.56
C THR A 61 13.46 7.11 17.51
N LEU A 62 13.79 6.61 16.31
CA LEU A 62 14.45 5.31 16.11
C LEU A 62 15.98 5.39 15.95
N HIS A 63 16.54 6.60 15.78
CA HIS A 63 17.99 6.82 15.62
C HIS A 63 18.83 6.44 16.87
N ASN A 64 18.20 6.21 18.03
CA ASN A 64 18.88 5.93 19.30
C ASN A 64 18.87 4.44 19.71
N SER A 65 18.54 3.51 18.81
CA SER A 65 18.53 2.07 19.13
C SER A 65 19.65 1.33 18.40
N ASP A 66 20.38 0.47 19.13
CA ASP A 66 21.50 -0.35 18.63
C ASP A 66 21.14 -1.24 17.41
N ALA A 67 19.84 -1.45 17.17
CA ALA A 67 19.32 -2.14 15.98
C ALA A 67 19.62 -1.40 14.66
N ASN A 68 19.84 -0.08 14.69
CA ASN A 68 20.07 0.72 13.49
C ASN A 68 21.43 0.43 12.82
N GLN A 69 22.46 0.07 13.61
CA GLN A 69 23.78 -0.28 13.07
C GLN A 69 23.77 -1.57 12.23
N TYR A 70 22.83 -2.49 12.46
CA TYR A 70 22.68 -3.69 11.65
C TYR A 70 21.89 -3.41 10.37
N VAL A 71 20.84 -2.59 10.44
CA VAL A 71 19.99 -2.25 9.29
C VAL A 71 20.74 -1.34 8.31
N GLU A 72 21.51 -0.36 8.80
CA GLU A 72 22.30 0.57 7.97
C GLU A 72 23.46 -0.12 7.23
N ARG A 73 23.98 -1.23 7.77
CA ARG A 73 24.99 -2.07 7.11
C ARG A 73 24.44 -2.96 6.01
N VAL A 74 23.14 -3.29 6.06
CA VAL A 74 22.47 -4.14 5.06
C VAL A 74 21.76 -3.28 4.00
N VAL A 75 21.19 -2.14 4.38
CA VAL A 75 20.55 -1.16 3.51
C VAL A 75 20.97 0.26 3.94
N PRO A 76 22.00 0.84 3.32
CA PRO A 76 22.44 2.20 3.62
C PRO A 76 21.31 3.21 3.37
N GLY A 77 20.96 4.02 4.39
CA GLY A 77 19.90 5.03 4.29
C GLY A 77 18.48 4.54 4.62
N ALA A 78 18.32 3.38 5.26
CA ALA A 78 17.03 2.87 5.69
C ALA A 78 16.36 3.79 6.73
N SER A 79 15.45 4.65 6.28
CA SER A 79 14.54 5.35 7.17
C SER A 79 13.29 4.50 7.41
N PRO A 80 12.84 4.33 8.68
CA PRO A 80 11.57 3.68 8.99
C PRO A 80 10.40 4.28 8.22
N SER A 81 10.41 5.60 7.99
CA SER A 81 9.46 6.31 7.13
C SER A 81 9.45 5.80 5.69
N ALA A 82 10.62 5.57 5.07
CA ALA A 82 10.74 5.07 3.70
C ALA A 82 10.35 3.59 3.58
N ALA A 83 10.64 2.78 4.60
CA ALA A 83 10.20 1.39 4.66
C ALA A 83 8.67 1.31 4.68
N ILE A 84 8.00 2.10 5.52
CA ILE A 84 6.54 2.17 5.59
C ILE A 84 5.96 2.69 4.27
N ALA A 85 6.53 3.76 3.70
CA ALA A 85 6.08 4.29 2.41
C ALA A 85 6.21 3.27 1.27
N THR A 86 7.28 2.47 1.28
CA THR A 86 7.50 1.38 0.31
C THR A 86 6.46 0.28 0.49
N LEU A 87 6.14 -0.09 1.72
CA LEU A 87 5.07 -1.04 2.00
C LEU A 87 3.71 -0.53 1.48
N VAL A 88 3.38 0.73 1.75
CA VAL A 88 2.16 1.38 1.24
C VAL A 88 2.13 1.38 -0.30
N PHE A 89 3.27 1.65 -0.97
CA PHE A 89 3.36 1.54 -2.42
C PHE A 89 2.96 0.15 -2.91
N TYR A 90 3.56 -0.90 -2.34
CA TYR A 90 3.26 -2.27 -2.77
C TYR A 90 1.82 -2.67 -2.48
N LEU A 91 1.26 -2.29 -1.34
CA LEU A 91 -0.15 -2.57 -1.02
C LEU A 91 -1.10 -1.94 -2.05
N ILE A 92 -0.91 -0.65 -2.36
CA ILE A 92 -1.74 0.04 -3.35
C ILE A 92 -1.49 -0.53 -4.75
N PHE A 93 -0.24 -0.86 -5.11
CA PHE A 93 0.05 -1.40 -6.43
C PHE A 93 -0.55 -2.80 -6.64
N VAL A 94 -0.49 -3.67 -5.62
CA VAL A 94 -1.12 -5.00 -5.64
C VAL A 94 -2.63 -4.91 -5.81
N PHE A 95 -3.28 -3.90 -5.21
CA PHE A 95 -4.70 -3.62 -5.49
C PHE A 95 -4.96 -3.39 -6.97
N PHE A 96 -4.26 -2.44 -7.57
CA PHE A 96 -4.46 -2.12 -8.98
C PHE A 96 -4.08 -3.29 -9.88
N LEU A 97 -3.09 -4.10 -9.49
CA LEU A 97 -2.76 -5.35 -10.17
C LEU A 97 -3.94 -6.30 -10.16
N PHE A 98 -4.58 -6.52 -9.02
CA PHE A 98 -5.78 -7.35 -8.93
C PHE A 98 -6.94 -6.76 -9.75
N THR A 99 -7.24 -5.46 -9.62
CA THR A 99 -8.27 -4.82 -10.45
C THR A 99 -7.96 -4.97 -11.96
N ALA A 100 -6.70 -4.83 -12.37
CA ALA A 100 -6.29 -5.05 -13.74
C ALA A 100 -6.52 -6.51 -14.16
N ILE A 101 -6.08 -7.50 -13.36
CA ILE A 101 -6.31 -8.93 -13.61
C ILE A 101 -7.81 -9.23 -13.78
N GLY A 102 -8.67 -8.58 -12.99
CA GLY A 102 -10.13 -8.71 -13.10
C GLY A 102 -10.68 -8.35 -14.47
N THR A 103 -10.06 -7.42 -15.20
CA THR A 103 -10.47 -7.08 -16.58
C THR A 103 -10.19 -8.16 -17.61
N LEU A 104 -9.35 -9.14 -17.26
CA LEU A 104 -9.12 -10.33 -18.08
C LEU A 104 -10.26 -11.35 -17.96
N GLU A 105 -11.15 -11.19 -16.96
CA GLU A 105 -12.34 -12.02 -16.72
C GLU A 105 -12.02 -13.53 -16.54
N ILE A 106 -10.92 -13.84 -15.85
CA ILE A 106 -10.51 -15.23 -15.58
C ILE A 106 -11.27 -15.74 -14.35
N PRO A 107 -12.25 -16.66 -14.48
CA PRO A 107 -13.16 -17.00 -13.38
C PRO A 107 -12.45 -17.58 -12.15
N ALA A 108 -11.37 -18.34 -12.36
CA ALA A 108 -10.58 -18.95 -11.29
C ALA A 108 -9.87 -17.93 -10.38
N LEU A 109 -9.75 -16.66 -10.81
CA LEU A 109 -9.09 -15.59 -10.06
C LEU A 109 -10.11 -14.66 -9.38
N THR A 110 -11.39 -14.72 -9.74
CA THR A 110 -12.37 -13.70 -9.37
C THR A 110 -12.76 -13.72 -7.90
N ASP A 111 -12.99 -14.89 -7.31
CA ASP A 111 -13.52 -14.99 -5.93
C ASP A 111 -12.48 -14.54 -4.89
N PHE A 112 -11.26 -15.09 -4.95
CA PHE A 112 -10.14 -14.66 -4.10
C PHE A 112 -9.83 -13.17 -4.28
N MET A 113 -9.90 -12.68 -5.51
CA MET A 113 -9.67 -11.28 -5.80
C MET A 113 -10.73 -10.40 -5.15
N ASN A 114 -12.02 -10.73 -5.26
CA ASN A 114 -13.09 -9.94 -4.64
C ASN A 114 -12.93 -9.84 -3.12
N ASP A 115 -12.55 -10.92 -2.44
CA ASP A 115 -12.27 -10.91 -1.01
C ASP A 115 -11.09 -9.97 -0.69
N VAL A 116 -9.99 -10.05 -1.43
CA VAL A 116 -8.84 -9.15 -1.26
C VAL A 116 -9.23 -7.69 -1.54
N LEU A 117 -10.04 -7.44 -2.57
CA LEU A 117 -10.49 -6.10 -2.94
C LEU A 117 -11.39 -5.49 -1.84
N ALA A 118 -12.16 -6.30 -1.13
CA ALA A 118 -13.04 -5.85 -0.04
C ALA A 118 -12.27 -5.31 1.18
N TYR A 119 -11.02 -5.75 1.41
CA TYR A 119 -10.17 -5.23 2.50
C TYR A 119 -9.54 -3.86 2.19
N LEU A 120 -9.57 -3.42 0.93
CA LEU A 120 -8.81 -2.23 0.54
C LEU A 120 -9.40 -0.89 0.98
N PRO A 121 -10.73 -0.69 0.96
CA PRO A 121 -11.32 0.49 1.58
C PRO A 121 -10.85 0.67 3.02
N ASN A 122 -10.78 -0.43 3.78
CA ASN A 122 -10.29 -0.44 5.15
C ASN A 122 -8.82 -0.04 5.27
N ILE A 123 -7.96 -0.54 4.38
CA ILE A 123 -6.53 -0.17 4.34
C ILE A 123 -6.36 1.33 4.06
N ILE A 124 -7.16 1.92 3.16
CA ILE A 124 -7.11 3.36 2.89
C ILE A 124 -7.47 4.15 4.16
N VAL A 125 -8.53 3.76 4.86
CA VAL A 125 -8.95 4.40 6.10
C VAL A 125 -7.88 4.26 7.19
N ALA A 126 -7.28 3.08 7.34
CA ALA A 126 -6.18 2.82 8.26
C ALA A 126 -4.97 3.75 8.01
N ILE A 127 -4.58 3.91 6.75
CA ILE A 127 -3.49 4.83 6.35
C ILE A 127 -3.84 6.27 6.73
N VAL A 128 -5.07 6.71 6.47
CA VAL A 128 -5.54 8.06 6.82
C VAL A 128 -5.50 8.28 8.34
N ILE A 129 -6.02 7.33 9.12
CA ILE A 129 -6.01 7.40 10.60
C ILE A 129 -4.57 7.50 11.11
N PHE A 130 -3.67 6.65 10.61
CA PHE A 130 -2.26 6.66 10.99
C PHE A 130 -1.60 8.02 10.75
N VAL A 131 -1.79 8.57 9.55
CA VAL A 131 -1.25 9.88 9.16
C VAL A 131 -1.78 10.99 10.06
N LEU A 132 -3.08 11.02 10.32
CA LEU A 132 -3.70 12.05 11.15
C LEU A 132 -3.24 11.94 12.60
N ALA A 133 -3.18 10.73 13.14
CA ALA A 133 -2.72 10.49 14.50
C ALA A 133 -1.26 10.92 14.68
N ALA A 134 -0.40 10.53 13.74
CA ALA A 134 1.00 10.94 13.76
C ALA A 134 1.11 12.48 13.62
N ALA A 135 0.29 13.12 12.78
CA ALA A 135 0.24 14.57 12.62
C ALA A 135 -0.08 15.30 13.92
N ILE A 136 -1.14 14.86 14.59
CA ILE A 136 -1.58 15.39 15.88
C ILE A 136 -0.51 15.16 16.95
N SER A 137 0.08 13.96 16.97
CA SER A 137 1.13 13.56 17.89
C SER A 137 2.35 14.48 17.81
N GLY A 138 2.81 14.82 16.60
CA GLY A 138 3.91 15.76 16.40
C GLY A 138 3.62 17.18 16.88
N VAL A 139 2.41 17.69 16.63
CA VAL A 139 1.98 19.02 17.11
C VAL A 139 1.93 19.06 18.64
N ILE A 140 1.41 18.01 19.27
CA ILE A 140 1.33 17.90 20.73
C ILE A 140 2.72 17.82 21.35
N ALA A 141 3.61 16.99 20.80
CA ALA A 141 4.99 16.88 21.27
C ALA A 141 5.70 18.25 21.26
N ALA A 142 5.56 18.99 20.15
CA ALA A 142 6.13 20.33 20.00
C ALA A 142 5.51 21.35 20.97
N GLY A 143 4.18 21.31 21.15
CA GLY A 143 3.47 22.17 22.09
C GLY A 143 3.91 21.94 23.54
N VAL A 144 3.99 20.67 23.96
CA VAL A 144 4.45 20.30 25.31
C VAL A 144 5.89 20.75 25.55
N ALA A 145 6.79 20.50 24.59
CA ALA A 145 8.18 20.95 24.69
C ALA A 145 8.30 22.47 24.81
N LYS A 146 7.47 23.23 24.08
CA LYS A 146 7.45 24.70 24.14
C LYS A 146 6.92 25.24 25.47
N LEU A 147 5.92 24.59 26.06
CA LEU A 147 5.25 25.05 27.28
C LEU A 147 5.97 24.62 28.56
N LEU A 148 6.45 23.38 28.62
CA LEU A 148 7.09 22.81 29.82
C LEU A 148 8.62 22.93 29.80
N GLY A 149 9.20 23.35 28.68
CA GLY A 149 10.63 23.51 28.51
C GLY A 149 11.42 22.22 28.72
N ASP A 150 12.71 22.35 29.03
CA ASP A 150 13.62 21.21 29.20
C ASP A 150 13.56 20.57 30.61
N THR A 151 12.45 20.77 31.32
CA THR A 151 12.24 20.22 32.66
C THR A 151 12.13 18.69 32.59
N PRO A 152 12.51 17.95 33.66
CA PRO A 152 12.36 16.50 33.71
C PRO A 152 10.92 16.05 33.44
N THR A 153 9.93 16.77 33.99
CA THR A 153 8.51 16.53 33.73
C THR A 153 8.14 16.83 32.28
N GLY A 154 8.64 17.92 31.70
CA GLY A 154 8.41 18.27 30.29
C GLY A 154 8.84 17.17 29.34
N LYS A 155 10.02 16.58 29.56
CA LYS A 155 10.54 15.46 28.75
C LYS A 155 9.67 14.21 28.83
N ILE A 156 9.20 13.86 30.03
CA ILE A 156 8.31 12.72 30.22
C ILE A 156 6.98 12.94 29.49
N VAL A 157 6.34 14.10 29.70
CA VAL A 157 5.03 14.40 29.09
C VAL A 157 5.15 14.47 27.56
N ALA A 158 6.23 15.09 27.04
CA ALA A 158 6.48 15.20 25.61
C ALA A 158 6.74 13.84 24.93
N THR A 159 7.03 12.79 25.71
CA THR A 159 7.21 11.43 25.20
C THR A 159 5.93 10.61 25.37
N VAL A 160 5.30 10.68 26.54
CA VAL A 160 4.16 9.83 26.91
C VAL A 160 2.88 10.24 26.19
N LEU A 161 2.57 11.54 26.11
CA LEU A 161 1.32 12.01 25.49
C LEU A 161 1.25 11.63 24.00
N PRO A 162 2.28 11.91 23.19
CA PRO A 162 2.33 11.51 21.79
C PRO A 162 2.25 9.98 21.61
N ALA A 163 2.88 9.21 22.51
CA ALA A 163 2.83 7.75 22.48
C ALA A 163 1.41 7.20 22.73
N ILE A 164 0.65 7.77 23.66
CA ILE A 164 -0.74 7.36 23.92
C ILE A 164 -1.61 7.53 22.67
N ILE A 165 -1.45 8.64 21.95
CA ILE A 165 -2.19 8.90 20.71
C ILE A 165 -1.88 7.84 19.66
N MET A 166 -0.61 7.48 19.51
CA MET A 166 -0.20 6.43 18.57
C MET A 166 -0.73 5.05 18.96
N VAL A 167 -0.80 4.73 20.26
CA VAL A 167 -1.39 3.47 20.74
C VAL A 167 -2.89 3.43 20.44
N ILE A 168 -3.62 4.51 20.71
CA ILE A 168 -5.05 4.60 20.37
C ILE A 168 -5.26 4.45 18.86
N ALA A 169 -4.47 5.17 18.06
CA ALA A 169 -4.55 5.07 16.61
C ALA A 169 -4.23 3.66 16.11
N PHE A 170 -3.28 2.98 16.72
CA PHE A 170 -2.98 1.58 16.40
C PHE A 170 -4.19 0.68 16.62
N PHE A 171 -4.88 0.79 17.76
CA PHE A 171 -6.12 0.05 17.99
C PHE A 171 -7.21 0.41 16.98
N MET A 172 -7.41 1.70 16.70
CA MET A 172 -8.39 2.14 15.70
C MET A 172 -8.09 1.59 14.29
N ILE A 173 -6.81 1.50 13.92
CA ILE A 173 -6.38 0.91 12.66
C ILE A 173 -6.69 -0.59 12.63
N LEU A 174 -6.42 -1.31 13.72
CA LEU A 174 -6.72 -2.73 13.80
C LEU A 174 -8.21 -3.03 13.74
N GLU A 175 -9.06 -2.21 14.36
CA GLU A 175 -10.52 -2.34 14.28
C GLU A 175 -11.06 -2.11 12.87
N GLN A 176 -10.33 -1.34 12.05
CA GLN A 176 -10.76 -1.00 10.70
C GLN A 176 -10.49 -2.12 9.70
N LEU A 177 -9.45 -2.94 9.90
CA LEU A 177 -9.00 -3.98 8.96
C LEU A 177 -9.86 -5.24 9.05
#